data_AF-X1KBE9-F1
#
_entry.id   AF-X1KBE9-F1
#
_cell.length_a   1.000
_cell.length_b   1.000
_cell.length_c   1.000
_cell.angle_alpha   90.00
_cell.angle_beta   90.00
_cell.angle_gamma   90.00
#
_symmetry.space_group_name_H-M   'P 1'
#
loop_
_entity.id
_entity.type
_entity.pdbx_description
1 polymer ?
#
loop_
_entity_poly.entity_id
_entity_poly.type
_entity_poly.pdbx_seq_one_letter_code
_entity_poly.pdbx_strand_id
1 'polypeptide(L)'
;MLLFDFFNFDERRSVKIEELIQAENEEETEKEETFRCVNCGHDITTKKDRIAIHDEHEHTFVNPGGYVYHIGCFCKAPGCIQAGTSTAEHTWFRGYSWVYAFCGGCMAHLGWAYHSGDAGHFYGLILDRLAFY
;
A
#
# COMPACT_ATOMS: atom_id res chain seq x y z
N MET A 1 -35.86 51.06 26.22
CA MET A 1 -34.49 51.38 26.64
C MET A 1 -33.72 50.08 26.71
N LEU A 2 -32.54 50.06 26.12
CA LEU A 2 -31.82 48.90 25.59
C LEU A 2 -31.46 47.83 26.66
N LEU A 3 -31.65 46.55 26.32
CA LEU A 3 -30.98 45.42 26.97
C LEU A 3 -30.02 44.83 25.93
N PHE A 4 -28.81 45.37 25.89
CA PHE A 4 -27.66 44.79 25.20
C PHE A 4 -26.76 44.22 26.29
N ASP A 5 -26.52 42.91 26.27
CA ASP A 5 -25.30 42.29 26.83
C ASP A 5 -25.12 40.93 26.11
N PHE A 6 -24.98 41.02 24.79
CA PHE A 6 -24.52 39.92 23.94
C PHE A 6 -23.02 40.19 23.68
N PHE A 7 -22.17 39.22 24.00
CA PHE A 7 -20.71 39.18 23.81
C PHE A 7 -19.82 40.01 24.75
N ASN A 8 -19.50 39.45 25.92
CA ASN A 8 -18.11 39.47 26.40
C ASN A 8 -17.38 38.28 25.76
N PHE A 9 -16.91 38.49 24.53
CA PHE A 9 -16.02 37.56 23.84
C PHE A 9 -14.64 37.69 24.49
N ASP A 10 -14.36 36.81 25.45
CA ASP A 10 -13.02 36.71 26.05
C ASP A 10 -12.03 36.28 24.96
N GLU A 11 -11.14 37.18 24.56
CA GLU A 11 -10.10 36.93 23.55
C GLU A 11 -9.27 35.67 23.87
N ARG A 12 -9.10 35.32 25.16
CA ARG A 12 -8.39 34.08 25.54
C ARG A 12 -9.15 32.82 25.16
N ARG A 13 -10.49 32.89 25.11
CA ARG A 13 -11.34 31.77 24.71
C ARG A 13 -11.29 31.57 23.20
N SER A 14 -11.16 32.65 22.44
CA SER A 14 -10.95 32.66 20.99
C SER A 14 -9.61 32.04 20.61
N VAL A 15 -8.52 32.49 21.25
CA VAL A 15 -7.17 31.95 21.03
C VAL A 15 -7.12 30.45 21.33
N LYS A 16 -7.79 30.01 22.40
CA LYS A 16 -7.82 28.59 22.77
C LYS A 16 -8.64 27.73 21.80
N ILE A 17 -9.69 28.30 21.19
CA ILE A 17 -10.46 27.62 20.14
C ILE A 17 -9.63 27.54 18.85
N GLU A 18 -8.90 28.60 18.49
CA GLU A 18 -8.02 28.62 17.33
C GLU A 18 -6.85 27.63 17.49
N GLU A 19 -6.23 27.55 18.67
CA GLU A 19 -5.19 26.56 18.97
C GLU A 19 -5.73 25.11 18.92
N LEU A 20 -6.97 24.87 19.37
CA LEU A 20 -7.61 23.55 19.30
C LEU A 20 -8.00 23.18 17.86
N ILE A 21 -8.50 24.12 17.07
CA ILE A 21 -8.78 23.94 15.64
C ILE A 21 -7.48 23.69 14.86
N GLN A 22 -6.39 24.39 15.20
CA GLN A 22 -5.09 24.19 14.60
C GLN A 22 -4.52 22.80 14.92
N ALA A 23 -4.67 22.33 16.16
CA ALA A 23 -4.26 20.99 16.58
C ALA A 23 -5.12 19.87 15.93
N GLU A 24 -6.43 20.07 15.78
CA GLU A 24 -7.31 19.15 15.04
C GLU A 24 -7.00 19.13 13.53
N ASN A 25 -6.57 20.26 12.94
CA ASN A 25 -6.14 20.32 11.55
C ASN A 25 -4.73 19.72 11.33
N GLU A 26 -3.86 19.72 12.34
CA GLU A 26 -2.57 19.01 12.32
C GLU A 26 -2.74 17.48 12.47
N GLU A 27 -3.90 17.02 12.94
CA GLU A 27 -4.38 15.64 12.77
C GLU A 27 -5.02 15.39 11.38
N GLU A 28 -4.80 16.26 10.38
CA GLU A 28 -4.91 15.87 8.97
C GLU A 28 -3.87 14.77 8.70
N THR A 29 -4.34 13.53 8.83
CA THR A 29 -3.68 12.28 8.48
C THR A 29 -2.67 12.49 7.37
N GLU A 30 -1.37 12.30 7.63
CA GLU A 30 -0.38 12.11 6.57
C GLU A 30 -1.00 11.14 5.56
N LYS A 31 -1.30 11.62 4.35
CA LYS A 31 -1.91 10.78 3.32
C LYS A 31 -1.02 9.55 3.18
N GLU A 32 -1.58 8.38 3.47
CA GLU A 32 -0.81 7.15 3.34
C GLU A 32 -0.37 7.01 1.89
N GLU A 33 0.92 7.14 1.66
CA GLU A 33 1.53 7.02 0.34
C GLU A 33 1.21 5.61 -0.21
N THR A 34 0.39 5.57 -1.25
CA THR A 34 -0.31 4.34 -1.69
C THR A 34 0.10 3.97 -3.11
N PHE A 35 0.38 2.69 -3.32
CA PHE A 35 0.54 2.10 -4.64
C PHE A 35 -0.82 1.68 -5.18
N ARG A 36 -1.16 2.21 -6.36
CA ARG A 36 -2.42 1.95 -7.04
C ARG A 36 -2.19 1.21 -8.35
N CYS A 37 -3.13 0.38 -8.75
CA CYS A 37 -3.08 -0.29 -10.05
C CYS A 37 -3.08 0.75 -11.19
N VAL A 38 -2.10 0.71 -12.08
CA VAL A 38 -2.05 1.67 -13.21
C VAL A 38 -3.24 1.56 -14.16
N ASN A 39 -3.87 0.37 -14.22
CA ASN A 39 -4.97 0.12 -15.15
C ASN A 39 -6.31 0.70 -14.67
N CYS A 40 -6.56 0.78 -13.36
CA CYS A 40 -7.86 1.20 -12.84
C CYS A 40 -7.83 2.13 -11.62
N GLY A 41 -6.65 2.45 -11.07
CA GLY A 41 -6.50 3.31 -9.90
C GLY A 41 -6.88 2.67 -8.56
N HIS A 42 -7.22 1.38 -8.53
CA HIS A 42 -7.53 0.66 -7.29
C HIS A 42 -6.31 0.61 -6.36
N ASP A 43 -6.52 0.87 -5.07
CA ASP A 43 -5.47 0.84 -4.04
C ASP A 43 -5.00 -0.60 -3.82
N ILE A 44 -3.69 -0.85 -3.89
CA ILE A 44 -3.11 -2.19 -3.84
C ILE A 44 -2.36 -2.44 -2.53
N THR A 45 -1.45 -1.54 -2.19
CA THR A 45 -0.57 -1.63 -1.02
C THR A 45 -0.03 -0.25 -0.66
N THR A 46 0.67 -0.11 0.46
CA THR A 46 1.23 1.16 0.93
C THR A 46 2.75 1.14 0.95
N LYS A 47 3.38 2.32 1.06
CA LYS A 47 4.83 2.43 1.29
C LYS A 47 5.29 1.70 2.56
N LYS A 48 4.46 1.72 3.62
CA LYS A 48 4.76 1.07 4.91
C LYS A 48 4.83 -0.44 4.80
N ASP A 49 4.15 -1.02 3.80
CA ASP A 49 4.14 -2.46 3.58
C ASP A 49 5.36 -2.95 2.78
N ARG A 50 6.23 -2.07 2.30
CA ARG A 50 7.49 -2.46 1.63
C ARG A 50 8.37 -3.26 2.61
N ILE A 51 8.90 -4.39 2.14
CA ILE A 51 9.86 -5.22 2.88
C ILE A 51 11.06 -5.57 1.99
N ALA A 52 12.18 -5.92 2.64
CA ALA A 52 13.32 -6.53 1.98
C ALA A 52 13.20 -8.05 2.02
N ILE A 53 13.48 -8.71 0.90
CA ILE A 53 13.65 -10.16 0.79
C ILE A 53 15.03 -10.40 0.19
N HIS A 54 15.88 -11.17 0.89
CA HIS A 54 17.30 -11.29 0.57
C HIS A 54 18.00 -9.91 0.51
N ASP A 55 17.82 -9.10 1.55
CA ASP A 55 18.42 -7.78 1.76
C ASP A 55 17.99 -6.68 0.76
N GLU A 56 17.15 -6.99 -0.22
CA GLU A 56 16.66 -6.03 -1.23
C GLU A 56 15.12 -5.99 -1.30
N HIS A 57 14.57 -4.79 -1.50
CA HIS A 57 13.14 -4.62 -1.74
C HIS A 57 12.77 -4.89 -3.21
N GLU A 58 13.62 -4.44 -4.14
CA GLU A 58 13.36 -4.49 -5.58
C GLU A 58 14.24 -5.56 -6.23
N HIS A 59 13.65 -6.35 -7.12
CA HIS A 59 14.31 -7.46 -7.80
C HIS A 59 13.98 -7.41 -9.28
N THR A 60 14.92 -7.79 -10.14
CA THR A 60 14.67 -7.98 -11.57
C THR A 60 14.87 -9.43 -11.95
N PHE A 61 13.84 -10.06 -12.51
CA PHE A 61 13.88 -11.47 -12.90
C PHE A 61 13.42 -11.69 -14.34
N VAL A 62 13.81 -12.83 -14.90
CA VAL A 62 13.33 -13.31 -16.19
C VAL A 62 12.54 -14.60 -15.96
N ASN A 63 11.32 -14.67 -16.46
CA ASN A 63 10.54 -15.91 -16.39
C ASN A 63 10.99 -16.90 -17.48
N PRO A 64 10.57 -18.18 -17.43
CA PRO A 64 10.95 -19.18 -18.43
C PRO A 64 10.56 -18.82 -19.89
N GLY A 65 9.56 -17.95 -20.06
CA GLY A 65 9.16 -17.43 -21.36
C GLY A 65 10.02 -16.29 -21.90
N GLY A 66 11.04 -15.85 -21.16
CA GLY A 66 11.94 -14.75 -21.54
C GLY A 66 11.44 -13.35 -21.18
N TYR A 67 10.34 -13.23 -20.44
CA TYR A 67 9.81 -11.93 -20.02
C TYR A 67 10.53 -11.43 -18.77
N VAL A 68 10.99 -10.18 -18.83
CA VAL A 68 11.65 -9.48 -17.71
C VAL A 68 10.59 -8.80 -16.84
N TYR A 69 10.73 -8.91 -15.53
CA TYR A 69 9.87 -8.23 -14.54
C TYR A 69 10.71 -7.50 -13.51
N HIS A 70 10.37 -6.23 -13.28
CA HIS A 70 10.84 -5.45 -12.14
C HIS A 70 9.82 -5.54 -11.00
N ILE A 71 10.26 -6.06 -9.85
CA ILE A 71 9.39 -6.53 -8.76
C ILE A 71 9.74 -5.84 -7.45
N GLY A 72 8.75 -5.29 -6.76
CA GLY A 72 8.88 -4.86 -5.37
C GLY A 72 8.23 -5.85 -4.40
N CYS A 73 8.85 -6.05 -3.25
CA CYS A 73 8.38 -6.98 -2.21
C CYS A 73 7.57 -6.27 -1.11
N PHE A 74 6.35 -6.73 -0.86
CA PHE A 74 5.44 -6.14 0.13
C PHE A 74 4.92 -7.19 1.12
N CYS A 75 4.86 -6.89 2.41
CA CYS A 75 4.30 -7.81 3.41
C CYS A 75 2.77 -7.91 3.32
N LYS A 76 2.10 -6.89 2.78
CA LYS A 76 0.65 -6.87 2.57
C LYS A 76 0.30 -6.24 1.23
N ALA A 77 -0.75 -6.75 0.60
CA ALA A 77 -1.35 -6.16 -0.59
C ALA A 77 -2.88 -6.41 -0.57
N PRO A 78 -3.64 -5.72 0.29
CA PRO A 78 -5.07 -5.98 0.48
C PRO A 78 -5.92 -5.75 -0.78
N GLY A 79 -5.43 -4.95 -1.74
CA GLY A 79 -6.09 -4.75 -3.03
C GLY A 79 -5.84 -5.86 -4.05
N CYS A 80 -5.12 -6.92 -3.69
CA CYS A 80 -4.88 -8.08 -4.54
C CYS A 80 -5.84 -9.23 -4.23
N ILE A 81 -6.26 -9.93 -5.28
CA ILE A 81 -6.93 -11.23 -5.22
C ILE A 81 -5.93 -12.30 -5.67
N GLN A 82 -5.77 -13.35 -4.86
CA GLN A 82 -4.95 -14.50 -5.21
C GLN A 82 -5.74 -15.50 -6.08
N ALA A 83 -5.13 -16.05 -7.13
CA ALA A 83 -5.78 -17.10 -7.93
C ALA A 83 -4.80 -18.13 -8.49
N GLY A 84 -5.31 -19.35 -8.67
CA GLY A 84 -4.55 -20.51 -9.17
C GLY A 84 -4.09 -21.46 -8.06
N THR A 85 -3.44 -22.54 -8.47
CA THR A 85 -2.85 -23.53 -7.56
C THR A 85 -1.47 -23.06 -7.12
N SER A 86 -1.19 -23.12 -5.81
CA SER A 86 0.15 -22.78 -5.31
C SER A 86 1.20 -23.75 -5.84
N THR A 87 2.30 -23.21 -6.35
CA THR A 87 3.40 -24.01 -6.93
C THR A 87 4.76 -23.42 -6.59
N ALA A 88 5.77 -24.26 -6.45
CA ALA A 88 7.17 -23.83 -6.33
C ALA A 88 7.88 -23.81 -7.69
N GLU A 89 7.19 -24.21 -8.76
CA GLU A 89 7.75 -24.27 -10.11
C GLU A 89 8.25 -22.88 -10.53
N HIS A 90 9.52 -22.81 -10.95
CA HIS A 90 10.18 -21.58 -11.36
C HIS A 90 10.10 -20.42 -10.34
N THR A 91 9.98 -20.72 -9.05
CA THR A 91 10.02 -19.68 -8.01
C THR A 91 11.35 -18.92 -8.06
N TRP A 92 11.29 -17.60 -7.98
CA TRP A 92 12.50 -16.77 -7.85
C TRP A 92 12.98 -16.67 -6.40
N PHE A 93 12.07 -16.84 -5.44
CA PHE A 93 12.38 -16.79 -4.01
C PHE A 93 12.43 -18.21 -3.45
N ARG A 94 13.66 -18.72 -3.30
CA ARG A 94 13.91 -20.08 -2.81
C ARG A 94 13.23 -20.31 -1.46
N GLY A 95 12.53 -21.43 -1.33
CA GLY A 95 11.78 -21.78 -0.11
C GLY A 95 10.34 -21.26 -0.08
N TYR A 96 9.90 -20.57 -1.13
CA TYR A 96 8.52 -20.13 -1.30
C TYR A 96 7.85 -20.81 -2.50
N SER A 97 6.58 -21.17 -2.30
CA SER A 97 5.61 -21.41 -3.37
C SER A 97 4.89 -20.11 -3.71
N TRP A 98 4.28 -20.02 -4.90
CA TRP A 98 3.58 -18.83 -5.34
C TRP A 98 2.24 -19.15 -5.99
N VAL A 99 1.34 -18.17 -5.92
CA VAL A 99 0.10 -18.07 -6.71
C VAL A 99 0.06 -16.70 -7.40
N TYR A 100 -0.75 -16.55 -8.44
CA TYR A 100 -0.92 -15.25 -9.08
C TYR A 100 -1.63 -14.27 -8.14
N ALA A 101 -1.21 -13.01 -8.19
CA ALA A 101 -1.88 -11.88 -7.56
C ALA A 101 -2.44 -10.95 -8.64
N PHE A 102 -3.76 -10.77 -8.62
CA PHE A 102 -4.50 -9.92 -9.54
C PHE A 102 -5.05 -8.69 -8.82
N CYS A 103 -5.21 -7.59 -9.53
CA CYS A 103 -5.91 -6.42 -9.04
C CYS A 103 -7.35 -6.78 -8.67
N GLY A 104 -7.79 -6.49 -7.44
CA GLY A 104 -9.16 -6.73 -6.99
C GLY A 104 -10.20 -5.87 -7.71
N GLY A 105 -9.78 -4.74 -8.29
CA GLY A 105 -10.68 -3.84 -9.03
C GLY A 105 -10.87 -4.18 -10.50
N CYS A 106 -9.84 -4.71 -11.19
CA CYS A 106 -9.90 -4.93 -12.65
C CYS A 106 -9.33 -6.26 -13.14
N MET A 107 -8.90 -7.14 -12.23
CA MET A 107 -8.29 -8.45 -12.55
C MET A 107 -7.01 -8.39 -13.39
N ALA A 108 -6.40 -7.22 -13.58
CA ALA A 108 -5.08 -7.11 -14.17
C ALA A 108 -4.07 -7.92 -13.32
N HIS A 109 -3.20 -8.70 -13.97
CA HIS A 109 -2.13 -9.42 -13.27
C HIS A 109 -1.16 -8.39 -12.67
N LEU A 110 -0.98 -8.38 -11.35
CA LEU A 110 -0.10 -7.44 -10.66
C LEU A 110 1.18 -8.10 -10.15
N GLY A 111 1.23 -9.43 -10.07
CA GLY A 111 2.43 -10.16 -9.68
C GLY A 111 2.06 -11.46 -9.00
N TRP A 112 2.76 -11.79 -7.91
CA TRP A 112 2.66 -13.09 -7.25
C TRP A 112 2.57 -12.95 -5.74
N ALA A 113 1.78 -13.82 -5.10
CA ALA A 113 1.77 -14.00 -3.66
C ALA A 113 2.59 -15.23 -3.29
N TYR A 114 3.64 -15.02 -2.49
CA TYR A 114 4.59 -16.03 -2.07
C TYR A 114 4.25 -16.55 -0.68
N HIS A 115 4.30 -17.86 -0.50
CA HIS A 115 3.98 -18.56 0.74
C HIS A 115 5.06 -19.58 1.09
N SER A 116 5.52 -19.55 2.33
CA SER A 116 6.43 -20.51 2.94
C SER A 116 5.85 -21.00 4.25
N GLY A 117 6.01 -22.30 4.56
CA GLY A 117 5.59 -22.87 5.83
C GLY A 117 6.34 -22.29 7.03
N ASP A 118 7.60 -21.94 6.83
CA ASP A 118 8.49 -21.49 7.92
C ASP A 118 8.74 -19.99 7.90
N ALA A 119 8.84 -19.39 6.70
CA ALA A 119 9.26 -17.99 6.52
C ALA A 119 8.10 -17.01 6.26
N GLY A 120 6.85 -17.46 6.40
CA GLY A 120 5.66 -16.63 6.25
C GLY A 120 5.24 -16.38 4.80
N HIS A 121 4.61 -15.22 4.56
CA HIS A 121 4.08 -14.85 3.25
C HIS A 121 4.40 -13.40 2.89
N PHE A 122 4.45 -13.10 1.59
CA PHE A 122 4.61 -11.75 1.05
C PHE A 122 4.10 -11.68 -0.40
N TYR A 123 4.12 -10.48 -0.98
CA TYR A 123 3.77 -10.22 -2.37
C TYR A 123 4.97 -9.70 -3.13
N GLY A 124 5.26 -10.29 -4.28
CA GLY A 124 6.16 -9.72 -5.29
C GLY A 124 5.32 -9.08 -6.39
N LEU A 125 5.21 -7.76 -6.39
CA LEU A 125 4.37 -7.02 -7.33
C LEU A 125 5.20 -6.34 -8.41
N ILE A 126 4.71 -6.37 -9.66
CA ILE A 126 5.35 -5.77 -10.82
C ILE A 126 5.22 -4.26 -10.72
N LEU A 127 6.33 -3.57 -10.47
CA LEU A 127 6.34 -2.12 -10.18
C LEU A 127 5.84 -1.30 -11.36
N ASP A 128 6.11 -1.72 -12.59
CA ASP A 128 5.61 -1.06 -13.82
C ASP A 128 4.08 -1.11 -13.96
N ARG A 129 3.40 -1.92 -13.13
CA ARG A 129 1.93 -2.03 -13.09
C ARG A 129 1.32 -1.31 -11.89
N LEU A 130 2.14 -0.59 -11.13
CA LEU A 130 1.72 0.23 -9.99
C LEU A 130 2.12 1.69 -10.22
N ALA A 131 1.26 2.60 -9.77
CA ALA A 131 1.55 4.03 -9.71
C ALA A 131 1.51 4.48 -8.25
N PHE A 132 2.48 5.29 -7.86
CA PHE A 132 2.65 5.79 -6.51
C PHE A 132 2.10 7.22 -6.42
N TYR A 133 1.26 7.47 -5.41
CA TYR A 133 0.55 8.72 -5.19
C TYR A 133 0.70 9.21 -3.76
#